data_AF-A0ABD0NX23-F1
#
_entry.id   AF-A0ABD0NX23-F1
#
_cell.length_a   1.000
_cell.length_b   1.000
_cell.length_c   1.000
_cell.angle_alpha   90.00
_cell.angle_beta   90.00
_cell.angle_gamma   90.00
#
_symmetry.space_group_name_H-M   'P 1'
#
loop_
_entity.id
_entity.type
_entity.pdbx_description
1 polymer ?
#
loop_
_entity_poly.entity_id
_entity_poly.type
_entity_poly.pdbx_seq_one_letter_code
_entity_poly.pdbx_strand_id
1 'polypeptide(L)' 'TPYHVNLLLAGYDEADGPGLYYMDYLSALAKAPFAAHGYGAFLTLSILDRYYRP' A
#
# COMPACT_ATOMS: atom_id res chain seq x y z
N THR A 1 -8.39 -3.45 22.58
CA THR A 1 -8.96 -2.38 21.74
C THR A 1 -8.28 -2.46 20.37
N PRO A 2 -8.96 -2.11 19.26
CA PRO A 2 -8.31 -2.06 17.95
C PRO A 2 -7.21 -1.00 17.94
N TYR A 3 -6.09 -1.29 17.26
CA TYR A 3 -5.06 -0.28 17.02
C TYR A 3 -5.44 0.51 15.76
N HIS A 4 -5.43 1.84 15.84
CA HIS A 4 -5.68 2.72 14.70
C HIS A 4 -4.43 2.82 13.80
N VAL A 5 -4.04 1.69 13.22
CA VAL A 5 -2.84 1.56 12.38
C VAL A 5 -3.25 0.99 11.03
N ASN A 6 -2.86 1.69 9.97
CA ASN A 6 -2.91 1.16 8.61
C ASN A 6 -1.53 0.63 8.25
N LEU A 7 -1.46 -0.51 7.58
CA LEU A 7 -0.23 -1.22 7.27
C LEU A 7 0.00 -1.26 5.75
N LEU A 8 1.27 -1.12 5.37
CA LEU A 8 1.75 -1.48 4.04
C LEU A 8 2.50 -2.79 4.16
N LEU A 9 2.01 -3.83 3.48
CA LEU A 9 2.66 -5.14 3.43
C LEU A 9 3.21 -5.37 2.02
N ALA A 10 4.52 -5.56 1.93
CA ALA A 10 5.17 -5.94 0.68
C ALA A 10 5.79 -7.33 0.84
N GLY A 11 5.81 -8.09 -0.25
CA GLY A 11 6.39 -9.41 -0.30
C GLY A 11 6.75 -9.81 -1.72
N TYR A 12 7.44 -10.94 -1.85
CA TYR A 12 7.78 -11.55 -3.12
C TYR A 12 7.48 -13.04 -3.03
N ASP A 13 6.89 -13.57 -4.09
CA ASP A 13 6.64 -14.99 -4.30
C ASP A 13 7.19 -15.43 -5.67
N GLU A 14 7.69 -16.66 -5.79
CA GLU A 14 8.26 -17.15 -7.06
C GLU A 14 7.22 -17.32 -8.18
N ALA A 15 5.98 -17.66 -7.83
CA ALA A 15 4.89 -17.83 -8.80
C ALA A 15 4.22 -16.49 -9.15
N ASP A 16 4.01 -15.63 -8.15
CA ASP A 16 3.23 -14.39 -8.31
C ASP A 16 4.08 -13.11 -8.43
N GLY A 17 5.38 -13.19 -8.21
CA GLY A 17 6.31 -12.07 -8.24
C GLY A 17 6.14 -11.10 -7.07
N PRO A 18 6.56 -9.83 -7.20
CA PRO A 18 6.42 -8.84 -6.13
C PRO A 18 4.95 -8.44 -5.93
N GLY A 19 4.56 -8.28 -4.66
CA GLY A 19 3.23 -7.83 -4.27
C GLY A 19 3.29 -6.76 -3.19
N LEU A 20 2.45 -5.75 -3.31
CA LEU A 20 2.22 -4.73 -2.30
C LEU A 20 0.74 -4.70 -1.94
N TYR A 21 0.46 -4.60 -0.65
CA TYR A 21 -0.87 -4.63 -0.08
C TYR A 21 -1.04 -3.53 0.95
N TYR A 22 -2.19 -2.87 0.91
CA TYR A 22 -2.63 -1.92 1.92
C TYR A 22 -3.65 -2.60 2.83
N MET A 23 -3.44 -2.53 4.14
CA MET A 23 -4.38 -3.01 5.16
C MET A 23 -4.84 -1.84 6.00
N ASP A 24 -6.15 -1.62 6.10
CA ASP A 24 -6.68 -0.62 7.01
C ASP A 24 -6.80 -1.15 8.45
N TYR A 25 -7.02 -0.23 9.39
CA TYR A 25 -7.23 -0.56 10.80
C TYR A 25 -8.50 -1.40 11.07
N LEU A 26 -9.38 -1.57 10.08
CA LEU A 26 -10.56 -2.43 10.11
C LEU A 26 -10.29 -3.82 9.53
N SER A 27 -9.04 -4.13 9.18
CA SER A 27 -8.59 -5.38 8.57
C SER A 27 -9.04 -5.61 7.12
N ALA A 28 -9.46 -4.57 6.41
CA ALA A 28 -9.65 -4.66 4.96
C ALA A 28 -8.28 -4.63 4.26
N LEU A 29 -8.00 -5.65 3.46
CA LEU A 29 -6.76 -5.81 2.71
C LEU A 29 -7.00 -5.65 1.21
N ALA A 30 -6.21 -4.82 0.54
CA ALA A 30 -6.27 -4.65 -0.91
C ALA A 30 -4.86 -4.66 -1.52
N LYS A 31 -4.68 -5.37 -2.64
CA LYS A 31 -3.46 -5.30 -3.44
C LYS A 31 -3.38 -3.93 -4.10
N ALA A 32 -2.21 -3.30 -4.06
CA ALA A 32 -1.98 -1.98 -4.64
C ALA A 32 -0.70 -1.99 -5.49
N PRO A 33 -0.69 -1.32 -6.65
CA PRO A 33 0.52 -1.18 -7.47
C PRO A 33 1.59 -0.29 -6.81
N PHE A 34 1.13 0.65 -5.98
CA PHE A 34 1.94 1.54 -5.16
C PHE A 34 1.10 2.00 -3.97
N ALA A 35 1.73 2.36 -2.86
CA ALA A 35 1.03 2.82 -1.67
C ALA A 35 1.92 3.76 -0.84
N ALA A 36 1.28 4.67 -0.12
CA ALA A 36 1.91 5.53 0.86
C ALA A 36 0.97 5.68 2.06
N HIS A 37 1.53 5.95 3.24
CA HIS A 37 0.79 6.10 4.49
C HIS A 37 1.20 7.40 5.20
N GLY A 38 0.33 7.90 6.08
CA GLY A 38 0.57 9.09 6.89
C GLY A 38 0.25 10.39 6.14
N TYR A 39 0.56 11.52 6.75
CA TYR A 39 0.18 12.85 6.23
C TYR A 39 0.79 13.15 4.85
N GLY A 40 2.02 12.70 4.61
CA GLY A 40 2.70 12.88 3.31
C GLY A 40 2.06 12.10 2.16
N ALA A 41 1.22 11.10 2.45
CA ALA A 41 0.62 10.24 1.44
C ALA A 41 -0.24 11.00 0.43
N PHE A 42 -0.91 12.09 0.82
CA PHE A 42 -1.75 12.88 -0.09
C PHE A 42 -0.95 13.40 -1.30
N LEU A 43 0.24 13.96 -1.05
CA LEU A 43 1.14 14.42 -2.10
C LEU A 43 1.79 13.24 -2.82
N THR A 44 2.34 12.28 -2.06
CA THR A 44 3.07 11.15 -2.61
C THR A 44 2.22 10.31 -3.55
N LEU A 45 0.96 10.02 -3.19
CA LEU A 45 0.04 9.27 -4.05
C LEU A 45 -0.25 10.00 -5.36
N SER A 46 -0.35 11.33 -5.34
CA SER A 46 -0.55 12.12 -6.57
C SER A 46 0.65 12.03 -7.51
N ILE A 47 1.87 12.00 -6.95
CA ILE A 47 3.11 11.83 -7.72
C ILE A 47 3.19 10.39 -8.26
N LEU A 48 2.93 9.39 -7.42
CA LEU A 48 2.97 7.99 -7.83
C LEU A 48 1.94 7.70 -8.92
N ASP A 49 0.71 8.19 -8.79
CA ASP A 49 -0.34 8.05 -9.81
C ASP A 49 0.10 8.62 -11.17
N ARG A 50 0.84 9.73 -11.18
CA ARG A 50 1.32 10.36 -12.41
C ARG A 50 2.51 9.64 -13.05
N TYR A 51 3.45 9.14 -12.24
CA TYR A 51 4.78 8.72 -12.72
C TYR A 51 5.03 7.21 -12.65
N TYR A 52 4.20 6.45 -11.94
CA TYR A 52 4.36 5.01 -11.80
C TYR A 52 4.29 4.30 -13.15
N ARG A 53 5.19 3.33 -13.34
CA ARG A 53 5.25 2.43 -14.50
C ARG A 53 5.36 0.99 -13.97
N PRO A 54 4.41 0.10 -14.32
CA PRO A 54 4.40 -1.30 -13.85
C PRO A 54 5.60 -2.12 -14.35
#